data_AF-A0A1M3IFM7-F1
#
_entry.id   AF-A0A1M3IFM7-F1
#
_cell.length_a   1.000
_cell.length_b   1.000
_cell.length_c   1.000
_cell.angle_alpha   90.00
_cell.angle_beta   90.00
_cell.angle_gamma   90.00
#
_symmetry.space_group_name_H-M   'P 1'
#
loop_
_entity.id
_entity.type
_entity.pdbx_description
1 polymer ?
#
loop_
_entity_poly.entity_id
_entity_poly.type
_entity_poly.pdbx_seq_one_letter_code
_entity_poly.pdbx_strand_id
1 'polypeptide(L)'
;MENGTVRAIFQNEMGFTFFDFEWSKDDSFTVRQIIPELDKPALVKTLRKDMNLLLMKGLDKNSEKSFTDSRGKRQYSRFTLSKGYAYYISEAGKLEQIENAGEKKKVITIKLMGKEKDNAMPDSVFFDHHRANFTIALHKIESHVDE
;
A
#
# COMPACT_ATOMS: atom_id res chain seq x y z
N MET A 1 12.75 4.66 -16.19
CA MET A 1 12.17 3.35 -15.80
C MET A 1 12.10 2.48 -17.04
N GLU A 2 13.19 1.78 -17.42
CA GLU A 2 13.29 1.13 -18.74
C GLU A 2 12.94 -0.37 -18.76
N ASN A 3 12.89 -1.04 -17.61
CA ASN A 3 12.71 -2.51 -17.57
C ASN A 3 11.34 -3.00 -17.10
N GLY A 4 10.37 -2.10 -16.86
CA GLY A 4 9.00 -2.43 -16.40
C GLY A 4 8.94 -3.14 -15.05
N THR A 5 10.02 -3.07 -14.27
CA THR A 5 10.07 -3.51 -12.88
C THR A 5 9.51 -2.41 -11.97
N VAL A 6 8.88 -2.81 -10.86
CA VAL A 6 8.43 -1.91 -9.80
C VAL A 6 9.24 -2.22 -8.55
N ARG A 7 9.77 -1.20 -7.87
CA ARG A 7 10.47 -1.36 -6.60
C ARG A 7 9.80 -0.55 -5.50
N ALA A 8 9.71 -1.15 -4.32
CA ALA A 8 9.34 -0.47 -3.08
C ALA A 8 10.56 -0.47 -2.16
N ILE A 9 11.16 0.70 -1.97
CA ILE A 9 12.35 0.91 -1.15
C ILE A 9 11.92 1.67 0.09
N PHE A 10 12.11 1.06 1.26
CA PHE A 10 11.79 1.65 2.54
C PHE A 10 13.07 2.05 3.24
N GLN A 11 13.29 3.36 3.35
CA GLN A 11 14.51 3.96 3.89
C GLN A 11 14.17 5.07 4.88
N ASN A 12 15.06 5.33 5.83
CA ASN A 12 14.99 6.56 6.61
C ASN A 12 15.60 7.75 5.84
N GLU A 13 15.51 8.95 6.40
CA GLU A 13 16.05 10.18 5.82
C GLU A 13 17.57 10.17 5.64
N MET A 14 18.30 9.37 6.44
CA MET A 14 19.75 9.20 6.34
C MET A 14 20.16 8.21 5.23
N GLY A 15 19.21 7.64 4.48
CA GLY A 15 19.47 6.67 3.41
C GLY A 15 19.71 5.23 3.89
N PHE A 16 19.47 4.93 5.17
CA PHE A 16 19.50 3.56 5.66
C PHE A 16 18.26 2.81 5.15
N THR A 17 18.49 1.78 4.35
CA THR A 17 17.41 0.96 3.75
C THR A 17 17.05 -0.21 4.65
N PHE A 18 15.80 -0.22 5.13
CA PHE A 18 15.24 -1.31 5.93
C PHE A 18 14.87 -2.51 5.04
N PHE A 19 14.26 -2.25 3.88
CA PHE A 19 13.98 -3.26 2.88
C PHE A 19 13.88 -2.66 1.47
N ASP A 20 14.12 -3.51 0.49
CA ASP A 20 14.00 -3.25 -0.93
C ASP A 20 13.34 -4.44 -1.62
N PHE A 21 12.10 -4.21 -2.04
CA PHE A 21 11.29 -5.22 -2.71
C PHE A 21 11.13 -4.89 -4.17
N GLU A 22 11.30 -5.90 -5.02
CA GLU A 22 11.11 -5.79 -6.45
C GLU A 22 10.00 -6.72 -6.93
N TRP A 23 9.17 -6.19 -7.82
CA TRP A 23 8.27 -6.93 -8.67
C TRP A 23 8.75 -6.80 -10.11
N SER A 24 9.00 -7.93 -10.76
CA SER A 24 9.35 -7.99 -12.17
C SER A 24 8.13 -7.71 -13.07
N LYS A 25 8.36 -7.66 -14.40
CA LYS A 25 7.29 -7.50 -15.40
C LYS A 25 6.22 -8.59 -15.34
N ASP A 26 6.60 -9.80 -14.95
CA ASP A 26 5.73 -10.97 -14.74
C ASP A 26 5.22 -11.09 -13.29
N ASP A 27 5.32 -10.02 -12.49
CA ASP A 27 4.90 -9.95 -11.09
C ASP A 27 5.60 -10.95 -10.14
N SER A 28 6.75 -11.50 -10.55
CA SER A 28 7.63 -12.27 -9.66
C SER A 28 8.20 -11.34 -8.57
N PHE A 29 8.22 -11.82 -7.33
CA PHE A 29 8.65 -11.03 -6.17
C PHE A 29 10.04 -11.44 -5.73
N THR A 30 10.93 -10.45 -5.62
CA THR A 30 12.31 -10.63 -5.14
C THR A 30 12.59 -9.67 -3.99
N VAL A 31 13.21 -10.17 -2.93
CA VAL A 31 13.80 -9.33 -1.87
C VAL A 31 15.21 -8.98 -2.31
N ARG A 32 15.45 -7.72 -2.67
CA ARG A 32 16.77 -7.22 -3.09
C ARG A 32 17.66 -6.94 -1.88
N GLN A 33 17.07 -6.40 -0.82
CA GLN A 33 17.72 -6.13 0.46
C GLN A 33 16.68 -6.17 1.58
N ILE A 34 17.07 -6.63 2.75
CA ILE A 34 16.30 -6.53 3.99
C ILE A 34 17.24 -6.63 5.18
N ILE A 35 16.98 -5.89 6.25
CA ILE A 35 17.77 -6.01 7.48
C ILE A 35 17.43 -7.33 8.21
N PRO A 36 18.38 -7.95 8.93
CA PRO A 36 18.18 -9.26 9.57
C PRO A 36 16.96 -9.32 10.50
N GLU A 37 16.64 -8.22 11.19
CA GLU A 37 15.54 -8.11 12.14
C GLU A 37 14.17 -8.25 11.45
N LEU A 38 14.09 -7.81 10.19
CA LEU A 38 12.89 -7.87 9.37
C LEU A 38 12.83 -9.11 8.47
N ASP A 39 13.95 -9.83 8.27
CA ASP A 39 14.06 -11.02 7.42
C ASP A 39 13.47 -12.29 8.06
N LYS A 40 12.21 -12.19 8.46
CA LYS A 40 11.42 -13.30 8.96
C LYS A 40 10.36 -13.64 7.90
N PRO A 41 10.23 -14.90 7.46
CA PRO A 41 9.31 -15.27 6.38
C PRO A 41 7.87 -14.76 6.56
N ALA A 42 7.36 -14.78 7.80
CA ALA A 42 6.02 -14.28 8.11
C ALA A 42 5.90 -12.75 7.95
N LEU A 43 6.95 -12.01 8.31
CA LEU A 43 6.99 -10.55 8.20
C LEU A 43 7.18 -10.11 6.76
N VAL A 44 8.12 -10.71 6.02
CA VAL A 44 8.29 -10.49 4.58
C VAL A 44 6.99 -10.75 3.81
N LYS A 45 6.29 -11.83 4.15
CA LYS A 45 4.97 -12.13 3.56
C LYS A 45 3.92 -11.07 3.88
N THR A 46 4.00 -10.43 5.04
CA THR A 46 3.06 -9.37 5.45
C THR A 46 3.40 -8.09 4.70
N LEU A 47 4.66 -7.62 4.77
CA LEU A 47 5.13 -6.44 4.05
C LEU A 47 4.89 -6.54 2.53
N ARG A 48 5.12 -7.73 1.92
CA ARG A 48 4.78 -7.97 0.52
C ARG A 48 3.29 -7.74 0.23
N LYS A 49 2.40 -8.23 1.09
CA LYS A 49 0.95 -8.03 0.92
C LYS A 49 0.56 -6.57 1.08
N ASP A 50 1.19 -5.88 2.02
CA ASP A 50 0.92 -4.46 2.27
C ASP A 50 1.30 -3.63 1.05
N MET A 51 2.50 -3.87 0.49
CA MET A 51 2.95 -3.22 -0.73
C MET A 51 2.10 -3.62 -1.95
N ASN A 52 1.67 -4.88 -2.04
CA ASN A 52 0.75 -5.30 -3.10
C ASN A 52 -0.58 -4.54 -3.04
N LEU A 53 -1.15 -4.32 -1.85
CA LEU A 53 -2.37 -3.52 -1.70
C LEU A 53 -2.14 -2.07 -2.12
N LEU A 54 -1.04 -1.45 -1.67
CA LEU A 54 -0.73 -0.07 -2.04
C LEU A 54 -0.52 0.07 -3.56
N LEU A 55 0.12 -0.91 -4.20
CA LEU A 55 0.43 -0.93 -5.64
C LEU A 55 -0.68 -1.55 -6.51
N MET A 56 -1.82 -1.93 -5.92
CA MET A 56 -2.92 -2.65 -6.59
C MET A 56 -2.49 -3.93 -7.33
N LYS A 57 -1.48 -4.63 -6.82
CA LYS A 57 -0.93 -5.85 -7.42
C LYS A 57 -1.68 -7.10 -6.99
N GLY A 58 -1.86 -8.04 -7.93
CA GLY A 58 -2.50 -9.33 -7.67
C GLY A 58 -4.00 -9.26 -7.39
N LEU A 59 -4.66 -8.17 -7.77
CA LEU A 59 -6.11 -8.05 -7.72
C LEU A 59 -6.73 -8.63 -9.00
N ASP A 60 -7.79 -9.43 -8.85
CA ASP A 60 -8.61 -9.84 -9.98
C ASP A 60 -9.50 -8.67 -10.42
N LYS A 61 -9.14 -8.03 -11.54
CA LYS A 61 -9.89 -6.91 -12.10
C LYS A 61 -11.33 -7.28 -12.47
N ASN A 62 -11.58 -8.55 -12.83
CA ASN A 62 -12.93 -9.00 -13.17
C ASN A 62 -13.83 -9.11 -11.92
N SER A 63 -13.23 -9.08 -10.72
CA SER A 63 -13.97 -9.10 -9.45
C SER A 63 -14.35 -7.71 -8.94
N GLU A 64 -13.97 -6.65 -9.65
CA GLU A 64 -14.22 -5.28 -9.22
C GLU A 64 -15.73 -5.00 -9.10
N LYS A 65 -16.13 -4.45 -7.95
CA LYS A 65 -17.47 -3.88 -7.75
C LYS A 65 -17.36 -2.50 -7.14
N SER A 66 -18.12 -1.56 -7.69
CA SER A 66 -18.16 -0.19 -7.19
C SER A 66 -19.44 0.07 -6.38
N PHE A 67 -19.30 0.81 -5.29
CA PHE A 67 -20.40 1.23 -4.43
C PHE A 67 -20.21 2.70 -4.01
N THR A 68 -21.29 3.36 -3.64
CA THR A 68 -21.25 4.70 -3.07
C THR A 68 -21.93 4.68 -1.71
N ASP A 69 -21.43 5.47 -0.74
CA ASP A 69 -22.14 5.63 0.54
C ASP A 69 -23.51 6.30 0.34
N SER A 70 -24.38 6.18 1.34
CA SER A 70 -25.75 6.73 1.28
C SER A 70 -25.80 8.25 1.07
N ARG A 71 -24.71 8.95 1.37
CA ARG A 71 -24.58 10.41 1.21
C ARG A 71 -23.94 10.82 -0.12
N GLY A 72 -23.52 9.87 -0.96
CA GLY A 72 -22.91 10.15 -2.26
C GLY A 72 -21.47 10.67 -2.19
N LYS A 73 -20.85 10.75 -1.01
CA LYS A 73 -19.55 11.39 -0.80
C LYS A 73 -18.39 10.44 -1.01
N ARG A 74 -18.56 9.17 -0.62
CA ARG A 74 -17.50 8.16 -0.68
C ARG A 74 -17.81 7.11 -1.73
N GLN A 75 -16.84 6.89 -2.60
CA GLN A 75 -16.84 5.82 -3.58
C GLN A 75 -15.93 4.68 -3.09
N TYR A 76 -16.41 3.45 -3.24
CA TYR A 76 -15.73 2.23 -2.86
C TYR A 76 -15.51 1.38 -4.09
N SER A 77 -14.26 1.06 -4.45
CA SER A 77 -13.93 -0.03 -5.38
C SER A 77 -13.50 -1.25 -4.58
N ARG A 78 -14.24 -2.35 -4.72
CA ARG A 78 -14.01 -3.60 -3.99
C ARG A 78 -13.48 -4.68 -4.92
N PHE A 79 -12.44 -5.38 -4.49
CA PHE A 79 -11.88 -6.54 -5.18
C PHE A 79 -11.95 -7.78 -4.29
N THR A 80 -12.26 -8.93 -4.88
CA THR A 80 -12.24 -10.22 -4.17
C THR A 80 -10.79 -10.66 -3.97
N LEU A 81 -10.46 -11.06 -2.74
CA LEU A 81 -9.18 -11.68 -2.41
C LEU A 81 -9.39 -13.17 -2.16
N SER A 82 -8.30 -13.94 -2.08
CA SER A 82 -8.37 -15.36 -1.65
C SER A 82 -9.00 -15.54 -0.26
N LYS A 83 -8.93 -14.51 0.59
CA LYS A 83 -9.65 -14.41 1.86
C LYS A 83 -10.19 -12.99 2.02
N GLY A 84 -11.51 -12.82 1.97
CA GLY A 84 -12.16 -11.55 2.16
C GLY A 84 -12.06 -10.62 0.94
N TYR A 85 -11.87 -9.32 1.18
CA TYR A 85 -11.95 -8.29 0.15
C TYR A 85 -10.93 -7.17 0.37
N ALA A 86 -10.45 -6.58 -0.71
CA ALA A 86 -9.78 -5.28 -0.70
C ALA A 86 -10.79 -4.19 -1.04
N TYR A 87 -10.78 -3.07 -0.31
CA TYR A 87 -11.56 -1.87 -0.62
C TYR A 87 -10.62 -0.69 -0.87
N TYR A 88 -10.87 0.05 -1.95
CA TYR A 88 -10.22 1.32 -2.27
C TYR A 88 -11.28 2.41 -2.15
N ILE A 89 -11.10 3.28 -1.18
CA ILE A 89 -12.11 4.25 -0.74
C ILE A 89 -11.64 5.64 -1.14
N SER A 90 -12.42 6.28 -2.01
CA SER A 90 -12.14 7.61 -2.50
C SER A 90 -13.23 8.59 -2.07
N GLU A 91 -12.85 9.81 -1.76
CA GLU A 91 -13.76 10.93 -1.46
C GLU A 91 -13.36 12.10 -2.37
N ALA A 92 -14.35 12.72 -3.03
CA ALA A 92 -14.13 13.80 -4.01
C ALA A 92 -13.04 13.50 -5.07
N GLY A 93 -12.99 12.25 -5.58
CA GLY A 93 -12.03 11.81 -6.60
C GLY A 93 -10.63 11.48 -6.08
N LYS A 94 -10.38 11.60 -4.77
CA LYS A 94 -9.08 11.30 -4.15
C LYS A 94 -9.15 10.00 -3.38
N LEU A 95 -8.22 9.08 -3.62
CA LEU A 95 -8.04 7.88 -2.81
C LEU A 95 -7.53 8.28 -1.42
N GLU A 96 -8.32 8.03 -0.39
CA GLU A 96 -7.98 8.38 1.00
C GLU A 96 -7.64 7.14 1.83
N GLN A 97 -8.20 5.98 1.48
CA GLN A 97 -8.08 4.79 2.30
C GLN A 97 -8.12 3.51 1.48
N ILE A 98 -7.31 2.54 1.88
CA ILE A 98 -7.33 1.16 1.40
C ILE A 98 -7.60 0.25 2.59
N GLU A 99 -8.49 -0.73 2.44
CA GLU A 99 -8.77 -1.70 3.49
C GLU A 99 -8.59 -3.11 2.98
N ASN A 100 -7.96 -3.96 3.78
CA ASN A 100 -8.07 -5.41 3.65
C ASN A 100 -9.07 -5.90 4.69
N ALA A 101 -10.25 -6.30 4.26
CA ALA A 101 -11.30 -6.85 5.11
C ALA A 101 -11.29 -8.37 5.02
N GLY A 102 -11.01 -9.04 6.14
CA GLY A 102 -11.29 -10.47 6.25
C GLY A 102 -12.80 -10.72 6.36
N GLU A 103 -13.22 -11.99 6.41
CA GLU A 103 -14.65 -12.37 6.42
C GLU A 103 -15.49 -11.66 7.49
N LYS A 104 -14.93 -11.44 8.68
CA LYS A 104 -15.65 -10.87 9.84
C LYS A 104 -15.14 -9.51 10.32
N LYS A 105 -13.86 -9.21 10.07
CA LYS A 105 -13.16 -8.05 10.65
C LYS A 105 -12.07 -7.57 9.72
N LYS A 106 -11.79 -6.26 9.74
CA LYS A 106 -10.64 -5.65 9.07
C LYS A 106 -9.34 -6.32 9.51
N VAL A 107 -8.44 -6.50 8.56
CA VAL A 107 -7.09 -7.03 8.74
C VAL A 107 -6.11 -5.86 8.73
N ILE A 108 -6.25 -4.95 7.77
CA ILE A 108 -5.41 -3.76 7.62
C ILE A 108 -6.28 -2.58 7.19
N THR A 109 -5.94 -1.38 7.70
CA THR A 109 -6.35 -0.10 7.14
C THR A 109 -5.11 0.68 6.71
N ILE A 110 -5.08 1.15 5.47
CA ILE A 110 -4.01 2.00 4.93
C ILE A 110 -4.62 3.37 4.67
N LYS A 111 -4.12 4.43 5.29
CA LYS A 111 -4.59 5.80 5.09
C LYS A 111 -3.58 6.59 4.27
N LEU A 112 -4.06 7.33 3.29
CA LEU A 112 -3.27 8.22 2.44
C LEU A 112 -3.67 9.65 2.78
N MET A 113 -2.70 10.51 3.12
CA MET A 113 -2.94 11.87 3.62
C MET A 113 -2.00 12.88 2.94
N GLY A 114 -2.40 14.14 2.90
CA GLY A 114 -1.60 15.22 2.30
C GLY A 114 -1.49 15.09 0.77
N LYS A 115 -2.63 15.04 0.07
CA LYS A 115 -2.64 14.99 -1.40
C LYS A 115 -3.09 16.34 -1.97
N GLU A 116 -2.10 17.16 -2.32
CA GLU A 116 -2.26 18.51 -2.85
C GLU A 116 -3.07 18.57 -4.16
N LYS A 117 -2.80 17.66 -5.11
CA LYS A 117 -3.41 17.65 -6.45
C LYS A 117 -3.81 16.24 -6.89
N ASP A 118 -4.69 16.16 -7.89
CA ASP A 118 -4.99 14.90 -8.56
C ASP A 118 -3.71 14.30 -9.17
N ASN A 119 -3.56 12.98 -9.06
CA ASN A 119 -2.35 12.23 -9.42
C ASN A 119 -1.05 12.56 -8.67
N ALA A 120 -1.06 13.45 -7.66
CA ALA A 120 0.09 13.63 -6.77
C ALA A 120 0.28 12.43 -5.83
N MET A 121 1.52 12.16 -5.41
CA MET A 121 1.81 11.27 -4.29
C MET A 121 1.28 11.89 -2.99
N PRO A 122 0.77 11.07 -2.05
CA PRO A 122 0.43 11.55 -0.71
C PRO A 122 1.70 11.95 0.05
N ASP A 123 1.58 12.95 0.92
CA ASP A 123 2.66 13.33 1.84
C ASP A 123 2.89 12.27 2.92
N SER A 124 1.87 11.49 3.25
CA SER A 124 2.04 10.35 4.16
C SER A 124 1.11 9.17 3.85
N VAL A 125 1.62 7.98 4.17
CA VAL A 125 0.85 6.73 4.12
C VAL A 125 1.01 6.00 5.44
N PHE A 126 -0.09 5.66 6.08
CA PHE A 126 -0.10 4.99 7.37
C PHE A 126 -0.80 3.63 7.29
N PHE A 127 -0.10 2.56 7.65
CA PHE A 127 -0.60 1.20 7.70
C PHE A 127 -0.89 0.81 9.15
N ASP A 128 -2.15 0.48 9.40
CA ASP A 128 -2.67 0.02 10.67
C ASP A 128 -3.06 -1.46 10.57
N HIS A 129 -2.31 -2.34 11.23
CA HIS A 129 -2.54 -3.77 11.22
C HIS A 129 -3.43 -4.18 12.41
N HIS A 130 -4.69 -4.51 12.15
CA HIS A 130 -5.66 -4.86 13.21
C HIS A 130 -5.47 -6.27 13.78
N ARG A 131 -4.59 -7.07 13.18
CA ARG A 131 -4.32 -8.47 13.57
C ARG A 131 -2.85 -8.76 13.85
N ALA A 132 -1.99 -7.74 13.78
CA ALA A 132 -0.57 -7.83 14.10
C ALA A 132 -0.17 -6.60 14.92
N ASN A 133 0.74 -6.75 15.87
CA ASN A 133 1.08 -5.68 16.82
C ASN A 133 2.14 -4.72 16.25
N PHE A 134 1.92 -4.16 15.06
CA PHE A 134 2.80 -3.14 14.50
C PHE A 134 2.09 -2.24 13.48
N THR A 135 2.65 -1.07 13.26
CA THR A 135 2.21 -0.09 12.27
C THR A 135 3.37 0.26 11.34
N ILE A 136 3.06 0.82 10.16
CA ILE A 136 4.06 1.38 9.25
C ILE A 136 3.64 2.81 8.94
N ALA A 137 4.56 3.76 9.10
CA ALA A 137 4.36 5.14 8.71
C ALA A 137 5.38 5.51 7.63
N LEU A 138 4.87 5.99 6.50
CA LEU A 138 5.64 6.56 5.41
C LEU A 138 5.42 8.06 5.41
N HIS A 139 6.51 8.81 5.35
CA HIS A 139 6.51 10.24 5.12
C HIS A 139 7.28 10.51 3.84
N LYS A 140 6.69 11.32 2.98
CA LYS A 140 7.36 11.84 1.79
C LYS A 140 8.54 12.69 2.27
N ILE A 141 9.72 12.37 1.78
CA ILE A 141 10.91 13.18 2.03
C ILE A 141 10.77 14.45 1.19
N GLU A 142 10.68 15.59 1.85
CA GLU A 142 10.75 16.89 1.18
C GLU A 142 12.21 17.17 0.84
N SER A 143 12.51 17.28 -0.45
CA SER A 143 13.81 17.78 -0.89
C SER A 143 13.89 19.27 -0.55
N HIS A 144 14.41 19.60 0.63
CA HIS A 144 14.98 20.93 0.87
C HIS A 144 16.30 20.99 0.13
N VAL A 145 16.24 21.32 -1.15
CA VAL A 145 17.40 21.92 -1.84
C VAL A 145 17.28 23.41 -1.53
N ASP A 146 17.81 23.80 -0.38
CA ASP A 146 18.18 25.20 -0.17
C ASP A 146 19.34 25.48 -1.13
N GLU A 147 19.03 26.07 -2.29
CA GLU A 147 20.01 26.78 -3.14
C GLU A 147 20.35 28.14 -2.54
#